data_AF-A0A6L7ZXA8-F1
#
_entry.id   AF-A0A6L7ZXA8-F1
#
_cell.length_a   1.000
_cell.length_b   1.000
_cell.length_c   1.000
_cell.angle_alpha   90.00
_cell.angle_beta   90.00
_cell.angle_gamma   90.00
#
_symmetry.space_group_name_H-M   'P 1'
#
loop_
_entity.id
_entity.type
_entity.pdbx_description
1 polymer ?
#
loop_
_entity_poly.entity_id
_entity_poly.type
_entity_poly.pdbx_seq_one_letter_code
_entity_poly.pdbx_strand_id
1 'polypeptide(L)'
;MRILPLPILAPLSAMLLGACASTGGVFSSAEVAQCEKALAVLIRTGPNTAKFSVDDSAEAARTIDGQKVTDVTLTYIQNNTRKLASCFYPRGRKVAVGYVFEGQRLSDAATAAVNRQL
;
A
#
# COMPACT_ATOMS: atom_id res chain seq x y z
N MET A 1 -64.30 2.35 13.88
CA MET A 1 -63.12 2.05 13.03
C MET A 1 -61.87 2.40 13.82
N ARG A 2 -61.02 1.41 14.10
CA ARG A 2 -59.73 1.52 14.81
C ARG A 2 -58.63 1.75 13.77
N ILE A 3 -57.80 2.78 13.93
CA ILE A 3 -56.50 2.86 13.24
C ILE A 3 -55.44 3.24 14.28
N LEU A 4 -54.38 2.43 14.29
CA LEU A 4 -53.31 2.26 15.26
C LEU A 4 -52.33 3.45 15.39
N PRO A 5 -51.54 3.51 16.48
CA PRO A 5 -50.46 4.48 16.69
C PRO A 5 -49.09 4.02 16.11
N LEU A 6 -48.16 4.99 16.10
CA LEU A 6 -46.74 4.97 15.69
C LEU A 6 -45.95 3.66 15.94
N PRO A 7 -44.82 3.49 15.22
CA PRO A 7 -43.55 3.59 15.94
C PRO A 7 -42.48 4.46 15.26
N ILE A 8 -41.75 5.13 16.14
CA ILE A 8 -40.43 5.77 16.00
C ILE A 8 -39.42 4.78 15.41
N LEU A 9 -38.59 5.21 14.45
CA LEU A 9 -37.17 4.84 14.35
C LEU A 9 -36.44 5.75 13.34
N ALA A 10 -35.64 6.70 13.83
CA ALA A 10 -34.46 7.16 13.11
C ALA A 10 -33.33 6.15 13.39
N PRO A 11 -32.40 5.92 12.45
CA PRO A 11 -31.09 6.56 12.64
C PRO A 11 -30.32 6.94 11.35
N LEU A 12 -29.53 8.01 11.51
CA LEU A 12 -28.18 8.22 10.97
C LEU A 12 -27.86 7.79 9.54
N SER A 13 -27.91 8.75 8.62
CA SER A 13 -27.07 8.75 7.42
C SER A 13 -25.79 9.55 7.70
N ALA A 14 -24.84 8.93 8.39
CA ALA A 14 -23.45 9.36 8.46
C ALA A 14 -22.59 8.31 7.76
N MET A 15 -21.99 8.66 6.61
CA MET A 15 -20.83 8.00 6.00
C MET A 15 -20.34 8.93 4.88
N LEU A 16 -19.48 9.90 5.18
CA LEU A 16 -18.02 9.83 5.06
C LEU A 16 -17.53 9.26 3.71
N LEU A 17 -17.03 10.16 2.85
CA LEU A 17 -15.90 9.91 1.95
C LEU A 17 -15.09 11.21 1.82
N GLY A 18 -14.64 11.71 2.98
CA GLY A 18 -13.47 12.56 3.04
C GLY A 18 -12.24 11.66 2.96
N ALA A 19 -11.69 11.47 1.76
CA ALA A 19 -10.37 10.88 1.60
C ALA A 19 -9.32 11.97 1.88
N CYS A 20 -9.19 12.34 3.16
CA CYS A 20 -8.04 13.04 3.69
C CYS A 20 -7.25 12.00 4.48
N ALA A 21 -6.34 11.30 3.79
CA ALA A 21 -5.39 10.41 4.44
C ALA A 21 -4.02 11.08 4.43
N SER A 22 -3.82 11.98 5.39
CA SER A 22 -2.52 12.49 5.77
C SER A 22 -2.55 12.77 7.27
N THR A 23 -2.15 11.79 8.08
CA THR A 23 -1.31 11.95 9.28
C THR A 23 -1.19 10.64 10.06
N GLY A 24 0.00 10.05 10.02
CA GLY A 24 0.68 9.35 11.13
C GLY A 24 -0.11 8.42 12.04
N GLY A 25 0.04 7.12 11.79
CA GLY A 25 -0.01 6.09 12.83
C GLY A 25 -1.29 5.24 12.88
N VAL A 26 -1.07 3.92 12.99
CA VAL A 26 -2.02 2.86 13.38
C VAL A 26 -3.17 2.54 12.42
N PHE A 27 -2.84 2.01 11.25
CA PHE A 27 -3.18 0.64 10.79
C PHE A 27 -2.38 0.38 9.51
N SER A 28 -1.13 -0.06 9.64
CA SER A 28 -0.37 -0.52 8.47
C SER A 28 -1.11 -1.72 7.88
N SER A 29 -1.59 -1.60 6.65
CA SER A 29 -2.27 -2.72 5.99
C SER A 29 -1.30 -3.89 5.83
N ALA A 30 -1.84 -5.09 5.60
CA ALA A 30 -0.99 -6.24 5.28
C ALA A 30 -0.14 -5.99 4.03
N GLU A 31 -0.63 -5.17 3.09
CA GLU A 31 0.06 -4.80 1.86
C GLU A 31 1.20 -3.80 2.14
N VAL A 32 0.99 -2.83 3.05
CA VAL A 32 2.06 -1.91 3.52
C VAL A 32 3.18 -2.69 4.20
N ALA A 33 2.87 -3.54 5.19
CA ALA A 33 3.87 -4.35 5.87
C ALA A 33 4.64 -5.28 4.91
N GLN A 34 3.96 -5.81 3.89
CA GLN A 34 4.59 -6.63 2.85
C GLN A 34 5.51 -5.79 1.95
N CYS A 35 5.11 -4.57 1.61
CA CYS A 35 5.91 -3.66 0.81
C CYS A 35 7.18 -3.20 1.56
N GLU A 36 7.09 -2.99 2.87
CA GLU A 36 8.25 -2.65 3.71
C GLU A 36 9.29 -3.79 3.73
N LYS A 37 8.82 -5.04 3.82
CA LYS A 37 9.69 -6.21 3.69
C LYS A 37 10.33 -6.28 2.31
N ALA A 38 9.56 -6.03 1.25
CA ALA A 38 10.08 -6.00 -0.12
C ALA A 38 11.14 -4.91 -0.30
N LEU A 39 10.93 -3.72 0.27
CA LEU A 39 11.91 -2.63 0.27
C LEU A 39 13.21 -3.06 0.97
N ALA A 40 13.12 -3.73 2.12
CA ALA A 40 14.29 -4.24 2.83
C ALA A 40 15.07 -5.27 1.99
N VAL A 41 14.38 -6.16 1.28
CA VAL A 41 15.01 -7.08 0.32
C VAL A 41 15.74 -6.30 -0.78
N LEU A 42 15.05 -5.35 -1.41
CA LEU A 42 15.57 -4.56 -2.53
C LEU A 42 16.82 -3.78 -2.16
N ILE A 43 16.82 -3.10 -1.02
CA ILE A 43 17.98 -2.36 -0.53
C ILE A 43 19.14 -3.30 -0.21
N ARG A 44 18.86 -4.47 0.38
CA ARG A 44 19.90 -5.47 0.71
C ARG A 44 20.54 -6.08 -0.53
N THR A 45 19.77 -6.33 -1.58
CA THR A 45 20.27 -6.96 -2.82
C THR A 45 20.74 -5.95 -3.87
N GLY A 46 20.43 -4.66 -3.67
CA GLY A 46 20.79 -3.57 -4.57
C GLY A 46 22.24 -3.10 -4.40
N PRO A 47 22.71 -2.20 -5.29
CA PRO A 47 24.07 -1.66 -5.22
C PRO A 47 24.29 -0.74 -4.02
N ASN A 48 23.22 -0.27 -3.35
CA ASN A 48 23.28 0.67 -2.24
C ASN A 48 22.64 0.08 -0.98
N THR A 49 23.44 -0.67 -0.22
CA THR A 49 23.01 -1.36 1.01
C THR A 49 23.03 -0.46 2.25
N ALA A 50 22.86 0.86 2.07
CA ALA A 50 22.87 1.80 3.18
C ALA A 50 21.67 1.60 4.12
N LYS A 51 21.86 1.96 5.40
CA LYS A 51 20.76 2.03 6.37
C LYS A 51 19.65 2.93 5.83
N PHE A 52 18.42 2.51 6.04
CA PHE A 52 17.24 3.26 5.65
C PHE A 52 16.21 3.26 6.77
N SER A 53 15.28 4.21 6.70
CA SER A 53 14.08 4.24 7.55
C SER A 53 12.86 4.54 6.68
N VAL A 54 11.75 3.87 6.95
CA VAL A 54 10.47 4.23 6.34
C VAL A 54 9.95 5.47 7.04
N ASP A 55 9.56 6.48 6.26
CA ASP A 55 9.08 7.78 6.73
C ASP A 55 7.56 7.85 6.68
N ASP A 56 6.96 7.38 5.58
CA ASP A 56 5.52 7.42 5.36
C ASP A 56 5.07 6.33 4.37
N SER A 57 3.77 6.04 4.33
CA SER A 57 3.17 5.08 3.42
C SER A 57 1.79 5.55 2.94
N ALA A 58 1.48 5.29 1.67
CA ALA A 58 0.18 5.56 1.08
C ALA A 58 -0.31 4.36 0.27
N GLU A 59 -1.63 4.19 0.19
CA GLU A 59 -2.28 3.14 -0.59
C GLU A 59 -3.28 3.74 -1.57
N ALA A 60 -3.31 3.21 -2.79
CA ALA A 60 -4.25 3.61 -3.82
C ALA A 60 -4.73 2.41 -4.64
N ALA A 61 -6.01 2.38 -5.00
CA ALA A 61 -6.49 1.41 -5.99
C ALA A 61 -6.07 1.85 -7.41
N ARG A 62 -5.50 0.94 -8.18
CA ARG A 62 -5.05 1.16 -9.56
C ARG A 62 -5.52 0.03 -10.49
N THR A 63 -5.45 0.29 -11.79
CA THR A 63 -5.58 -0.74 -12.83
C THR A 63 -4.31 -0.72 -13.66
N ILE A 64 -3.59 -1.85 -13.69
CA ILE A 64 -2.37 -2.03 -14.49
C ILE A 64 -2.64 -3.21 -15.44
N ASP A 65 -2.46 -2.99 -16.74
CA ASP A 65 -2.67 -4.03 -17.77
C ASP A 65 -4.04 -4.75 -17.65
N GLY A 66 -5.10 -4.00 -17.28
CA GLY A 66 -6.45 -4.52 -17.08
C GLY A 66 -6.70 -5.19 -15.71
N GLN A 67 -5.67 -5.35 -14.88
CA GLN A 67 -5.76 -5.96 -13.57
C GLN A 67 -5.89 -4.92 -12.46
N LYS A 68 -6.87 -5.10 -11.57
CA LYS A 68 -7.03 -4.25 -10.37
C LYS A 68 -5.97 -4.61 -9.34
N VAL A 69 -5.23 -3.61 -8.88
CA VAL A 69 -4.17 -3.74 -7.89
C VAL A 69 -4.29 -2.67 -6.80
N THR A 70 -3.80 -2.99 -5.61
CA THR A 70 -3.45 -2.02 -4.57
C THR A 70 -2.01 -1.56 -4.84
N ASP A 71 -1.85 -0.27 -5.10
CA ASP A 71 -0.57 0.42 -5.20
C ASP A 71 -0.20 0.94 -3.81
N VAL A 72 0.81 0.32 -3.22
CA VAL A 72 1.41 0.75 -1.96
C VAL A 72 2.65 1.55 -2.31
N THR A 73 2.68 2.83 -1.93
CA THR A 73 3.86 3.67 -2.08
C THR A 73 4.47 3.96 -0.71
N LEU A 74 5.73 3.59 -0.54
CA LEU A 74 6.54 3.90 0.64
C LEU A 74 7.42 5.10 0.34
N THR A 75 7.38 6.07 1.25
CA THR A 75 8.45 7.03 1.41
C THR A 75 9.50 6.47 2.36
N TYR A 76 10.76 6.48 1.97
CA TYR A 76 11.86 6.11 2.84
C TYR A 76 13.02 7.09 2.75
N ILE A 77 13.78 7.20 3.83
CA ILE A 77 14.99 8.02 3.90
C ILE A 77 16.19 7.09 3.84
N GLN A 78 17.08 7.35 2.89
CA GLN A 78 18.36 6.64 2.76
C GLN A 78 19.44 7.68 2.45
N ASN A 79 20.54 7.67 3.20
CA ASN A 79 21.63 8.65 3.06
C ASN A 79 21.13 10.11 3.09
N ASN A 80 20.29 10.45 4.08
CA ASN A 80 19.65 11.76 4.24
C ASN A 80 18.81 12.23 3.03
N THR A 81 18.49 11.32 2.12
CA THR A 81 17.69 11.61 0.92
C THR A 81 16.36 10.90 1.02
N ARG A 82 15.26 11.63 0.81
CA ARG A 82 13.91 11.09 0.71
C ARG A 82 13.74 10.43 -0.67
N LYS A 83 13.34 9.17 -0.67
CA LYS A 83 13.13 8.34 -1.85
C LYS A 83 11.74 7.68 -1.79
N LEU A 84 11.32 7.16 -2.94
CA LEU A 84 10.05 6.44 -3.09
C LEU A 84 10.29 5.01 -3.59
N ALA A 85 9.45 4.09 -3.12
CA ALA A 85 9.30 2.75 -3.68
C ALA A 85 7.82 2.41 -3.74
N SER A 86 7.40 1.66 -4.76
CA SER A 86 6.01 1.24 -4.90
C SER A 86 5.91 -0.26 -5.12
N CYS A 87 4.87 -0.88 -4.55
CA CYS A 87 4.53 -2.29 -4.68
C CYS A 87 3.10 -2.43 -5.19
N PHE A 88 2.87 -3.30 -6.18
CA PHE A 88 1.55 -3.50 -6.77
C PHE A 88 1.01 -4.88 -6.41
N TYR A 89 -0.01 -4.93 -5.56
CA TYR A 89 -0.62 -6.18 -5.10
C TYR A 89 -1.96 -6.43 -5.78
N PRO A 90 -2.17 -7.59 -6.41
CA PRO A 90 -3.50 -7.99 -6.86
C PRO A 90 -4.44 -8.12 -5.66
N ARG A 91 -5.71 -7.76 -5.86
CA ARG A 91 -6.73 -7.91 -4.81
C ARG A 91 -6.75 -9.35 -4.26
N GLY A 92 -6.55 -9.48 -2.94
CA GLY A 92 -6.55 -10.77 -2.23
C GLY A 92 -5.26 -11.60 -2.38
N ARG A 93 -4.18 -11.05 -2.95
CA ARG A 93 -2.88 -11.73 -3.05
C ARG A 93 -1.79 -10.98 -2.30
N LYS A 94 -0.93 -11.73 -1.61
CA LYS A 94 0.26 -11.20 -0.92
C LYS A 94 1.49 -11.05 -1.82
N VAL A 95 1.44 -11.60 -3.02
CA VAL A 95 2.53 -11.60 -3.99
C VAL A 95 2.35 -10.39 -4.90
N ALA A 96 3.35 -9.51 -4.96
CA ALA A 96 3.29 -8.36 -5.84
C ALA A 96 3.44 -8.79 -7.30
N VAL A 97 2.73 -8.12 -8.21
CA VAL A 97 2.90 -8.29 -9.66
C VAL A 97 3.94 -7.33 -10.23
N GLY A 98 4.43 -6.39 -9.43
CA GLY A 98 5.50 -5.49 -9.83
C GLY A 98 5.98 -4.63 -8.67
N TYR A 99 7.19 -4.12 -8.84
CA TYR A 99 7.80 -3.14 -7.96
C TYR A 99 8.37 -1.98 -8.78
N VAL A 100 8.27 -0.77 -8.24
CA VAL A 100 9.06 0.38 -8.70
C VAL A 100 10.04 0.72 -7.59
N PHE A 101 11.34 0.70 -7.91
CA PHE A 101 12.42 0.97 -6.97
C PHE A 101 13.45 1.87 -7.64
N GLU A 102 13.90 2.91 -6.94
CA GLU A 102 14.81 3.94 -7.47
C GLU A 102 14.32 4.57 -8.78
N GLY A 103 12.99 4.73 -8.90
CA GLY A 103 12.33 5.31 -10.07
C GLY A 103 12.23 4.38 -11.28
N GLN A 104 12.65 3.13 -11.16
CA GLN A 104 12.62 2.13 -12.23
C GLN A 104 11.66 0.99 -11.90
N ARG A 105 10.89 0.56 -12.90
CA ARG A 105 10.09 -0.66 -12.78
C ARG A 105 11.02 -1.87 -12.90
N LEU A 106 10.92 -2.78 -11.94
CA LEU A 106 11.68 -4.03 -12.00
C LEU A 106 11.18 -4.91 -13.13
N SER A 107 12.08 -5.70 -13.71
CA SER A 107 11.72 -6.76 -14.64
C SER A 107 10.91 -7.86 -13.93
N ASP A 108 10.21 -8.69 -14.69
CA ASP A 108 9.43 -9.81 -14.14
C ASP A 108 10.32 -10.78 -13.36
N ALA A 109 11.54 -11.05 -13.87
CA ALA A 109 12.50 -11.90 -13.20
C ALA A 109 12.96 -11.33 -11.85
N ALA A 110 13.23 -10.02 -11.79
CA ALA A 110 13.61 -9.34 -10.55
C ALA A 110 12.43 -9.28 -9.56
N THR A 111 11.22 -8.98 -10.04
CA THR A 111 9.99 -9.02 -9.25
C THR A 111 9.78 -10.40 -8.62
N ALA A 112 9.94 -11.47 -9.41
CA ALA A 112 9.87 -12.84 -8.92
C ALA A 112 10.96 -13.16 -7.88
N ALA A 113 12.17 -12.63 -8.06
CA ALA A 113 13.28 -12.82 -7.13
C ALA A 113 13.04 -12.14 -5.76
N VAL A 114 12.40 -10.97 -5.75
CA VAL A 114 11.97 -10.31 -4.51
C VAL A 114 10.89 -11.14 -3.83
N ASN A 115 9.84 -11.52 -4.57
CA ASN A 115 8.72 -12.29 -4.03
C ASN A 115 9.14 -13.63 -3.40
N ARG A 116 10.20 -14.29 -3.91
CA ARG A 116 10.75 -15.53 -3.33
C ARG A 116 11.44 -15.35 -1.98
N GLN A 117 11.75 -14.11 -1.59
CA GLN A 117 12.45 -13.78 -0.35
C GLN A 117 11.52 -13.21 0.74
N LEU A 118 10.22 -13.09 0.46
CA LEU A 118 9.19 -12.57 1.37
C LEU A 118 8.44 -13.69 2.08
#